data_AF-A0A368FQP1-F1
#
_entry.id   AF-A0A368FQP1-F1
#
_cell.length_a   1.000
_cell.length_b   1.000
_cell.length_c   1.000
_cell.angle_alpha   90.00
_cell.angle_beta   90.00
_cell.angle_gamma   90.00
#
_symmetry.space_group_name_H-M   'P 1'
#
loop_
_entity.id
_entity.type
_entity.pdbx_description
1 polymer ?
#
loop_
_entity_poly.entity_id
_entity_poly.type
_entity_poly.pdbx_seq_one_letter_code
_entity_poly.pdbx_strand_id
1 'polypeptide(L)'
;MGNGGRDYAIQKHSICDLKRSYIYGSLGFITGHELMHGFDSTGVFVDMHTNPGPWLSREFYTQFEERTTCLEKMYTDSKIPGFTGKVDGKITLNENIADNEGVKLAFKVSPTR
;
A
#
# COMPACT_ATOMS: atom_id res chain seq x y z
N MET A 1 2.34 -44.42 -1.66
CA MET A 1 1.90 -43.72 -0.43
C MET A 1 3.13 -43.06 0.17
N GLY A 2 3.11 -41.74 0.39
CA GLY A 2 4.21 -40.99 1.02
C GLY A 2 4.40 -39.60 0.42
N ASN A 3 3.62 -38.64 0.92
CA ASN A 3 3.56 -37.19 0.63
C ASN A 3 4.94 -36.52 0.44
N GLY A 4 5.14 -35.54 -0.45
CA GLY A 4 4.29 -34.37 -0.67
C GLY A 4 4.73 -33.20 0.22
N GLY A 5 5.99 -32.76 0.09
CA GLY A 5 6.51 -31.56 0.75
C GLY A 5 6.56 -30.40 -0.23
N ARG A 6 5.55 -29.52 -0.18
CA ARG A 6 5.60 -28.22 -0.86
C ARG A 6 6.41 -27.27 0.02
N ASP A 7 7.66 -27.02 -0.36
CA ASP A 7 8.50 -25.99 0.23
C ASP A 7 7.94 -24.60 -0.11
N TYR A 8 7.11 -24.05 0.78
CA TYR A 8 6.79 -22.63 0.80
C TYR A 8 7.92 -21.88 1.52
N ALA A 9 9.07 -21.75 0.88
CA ALA A 9 10.22 -21.04 1.45
C ALA A 9 10.29 -19.60 0.92
N ILE A 10 9.57 -18.67 1.56
CA ILE A 10 9.71 -17.21 1.34
C ILE A 10 10.90 -16.62 2.13
N GLN A 11 11.61 -17.42 2.95
CA GLN A 11 12.71 -16.92 3.79
C GLN A 11 13.87 -17.91 3.90
N LYS A 12 14.75 -17.95 2.88
CA LYS A 12 16.01 -18.71 2.96
C LYS A 12 17.16 -17.94 3.60
N HIS A 13 16.96 -16.67 3.95
CA HIS A 13 17.94 -15.81 4.60
C HIS A 13 17.36 -15.19 5.87
N SER A 14 18.16 -15.14 6.93
CA SER A 14 17.80 -14.42 8.16
C SER A 14 17.63 -12.93 7.86
N ILE A 15 16.64 -12.29 8.49
CA ILE A 15 16.42 -10.84 8.38
C ILE A 15 17.64 -10.03 8.82
N CYS A 16 18.44 -10.58 9.74
CA CYS A 16 19.66 -9.97 10.25
C CYS A 16 20.78 -9.87 9.20
N ASP A 17 20.73 -10.68 8.14
CA ASP A 17 21.77 -10.75 7.10
C ASP A 17 21.41 -9.95 5.83
N LEU A 18 20.22 -9.34 5.81
CA LEU A 18 19.75 -8.60 4.64
C LEU A 18 20.35 -7.18 4.59
N LYS A 19 20.71 -6.74 3.37
CA LYS A 19 21.04 -5.32 3.15
C LYS A 19 19.85 -4.46 3.55
N ARG A 20 20.12 -3.29 4.13
CA ARG A 20 19.08 -2.31 4.51
C ARG A 20 18.10 -2.03 3.38
N SER A 21 18.57 -1.90 2.14
CA SER A 21 17.71 -1.69 0.97
C SER A 21 16.64 -2.77 0.80
N TYR A 22 16.95 -4.04 1.09
CA TYR A 22 15.96 -5.13 1.07
C TYR A 22 14.97 -5.03 2.24
N ILE A 23 15.44 -4.62 3.42
CA ILE A 23 14.57 -4.46 4.60
C ILE A 23 13.58 -3.31 4.37
N TYR A 24 14.05 -2.14 3.95
CA TYR A 24 13.17 -0.99 3.67
C TYR A 24 12.26 -1.26 2.47
N GLY A 25 12.79 -1.84 1.39
CA GLY A 25 12.00 -2.16 0.19
C GLY A 25 10.95 -3.25 0.38
N SER A 26 11.10 -4.13 1.37
CA SER A 26 10.09 -5.17 1.69
C SER A 26 9.34 -4.84 2.98
N LEU A 27 9.94 -5.08 4.14
CA LEU A 27 9.29 -4.87 5.44
C LEU A 27 8.92 -3.40 5.67
N GLY A 28 9.78 -2.46 5.27
CA GLY A 28 9.46 -1.03 5.36
C GLY A 28 8.25 -0.65 4.49
N PHE A 29 8.19 -1.18 3.26
CA PHE A 29 7.04 -1.03 2.38
C PHE A 29 5.76 -1.60 2.98
N ILE A 30 5.79 -2.87 3.44
CA ILE A 30 4.62 -3.53 4.05
C ILE A 30 4.16 -2.75 5.27
N THR A 31 5.09 -2.35 6.15
CA THR A 31 4.73 -1.55 7.34
C THR A 31 4.08 -0.22 6.95
N GLY A 32 4.59 0.44 5.91
CA GLY A 32 4.01 1.66 5.36
C GLY A 32 2.62 1.43 4.74
N HIS A 33 2.45 0.34 4.00
CA HIS A 33 1.18 -0.06 3.38
C HIS A 33 0.10 -0.27 4.47
N GLU A 34 0.38 -1.10 5.47
CA GLU A 34 -0.57 -1.37 6.56
C GLU A 34 -0.91 -0.13 7.39
N LEU A 35 0.08 0.75 7.62
CA LEU A 35 -0.15 2.04 8.27
C LEU A 35 -1.10 2.92 7.46
N MET A 36 -0.97 2.90 6.13
CA MET A 36 -1.74 3.74 5.22
C MET A 36 -3.17 3.26 5.01
N HIS A 37 -3.52 2.02 5.34
CA HIS A 37 -4.94 1.62 5.44
C HIS A 37 -5.71 2.45 6.47
N GLY A 38 -5.05 2.94 7.52
CA GLY A 38 -5.66 3.89 8.46
C GLY A 38 -6.02 5.25 7.83
N PHE A 39 -5.51 5.54 6.64
CA PHE A 39 -5.69 6.80 5.90
C PHE A 39 -6.09 6.58 4.44
N ASP A 40 -6.60 5.39 4.09
CA ASP A 40 -7.14 5.12 2.77
C ASP A 40 -8.54 5.75 2.59
N SER A 41 -9.21 5.47 1.47
CA SER A 41 -10.50 6.12 1.17
C SER A 41 -11.59 5.85 2.21
N THR A 42 -11.44 4.78 3.00
CA THR A 42 -12.33 4.42 4.10
C THR A 42 -11.74 4.75 5.47
N GLY A 43 -10.45 4.47 5.68
CA GLY A 43 -9.77 4.66 6.97
C GLY A 43 -9.73 6.11 7.42
N VAL A 44 -9.67 7.05 6.48
CA VAL A 44 -9.61 8.49 6.77
C VAL A 44 -10.86 9.07 7.44
N PHE A 45 -11.93 8.29 7.52
CA PHE A 45 -13.17 8.62 8.23
C PHE A 45 -13.29 7.92 9.59
N VAL A 46 -12.23 7.27 10.09
CA VAL A 46 -12.22 6.63 11.40
C VAL A 46 -11.16 7.30 12.26
N ASP A 47 -11.56 7.87 13.39
CA ASP A 47 -10.64 8.53 14.30
C ASP A 47 -9.81 7.53 15.13
N MET A 48 -8.87 8.05 15.94
CA MET A 48 -8.01 7.24 16.82
C MET A 48 -8.76 6.43 17.89
N HIS A 49 -10.04 6.73 18.12
CA HIS A 49 -10.92 6.04 19.06
C HIS A 49 -11.91 5.12 18.34
N THR A 50 -11.71 4.86 17.04
CA THR A 50 -12.58 4.04 16.19
C THR A 50 -13.98 4.61 15.94
N ASN A 51 -14.15 5.93 16.12
CA ASN A 51 -15.42 6.57 15.78
C ASN A 51 -15.47 6.91 14.28
N PRO A 52 -16.55 6.53 13.57
CA PRO A 52 -16.74 6.94 12.19
C PRO A 52 -17.20 8.40 12.11
N GLY A 53 -16.60 9.17 11.22
CA GLY A 53 -16.97 10.56 10.93
C GLY A 53 -15.80 11.40 10.43
N PRO A 54 -16.06 12.61 9.91
CA PRO A 54 -15.00 13.55 9.57
C PRO A 54 -14.31 14.06 10.85
N TRP A 55 -13.00 13.85 10.95
CA TRP A 55 -12.18 14.28 12.11
C TRP A 55 -10.97 15.12 11.69
N LEU A 56 -10.72 15.25 10.38
CA LEU A 56 -9.74 16.15 9.79
C LEU A 56 -10.41 17.42 9.24
N SER A 57 -9.60 18.40 8.81
CA SER A 57 -10.12 19.65 8.27
C SER A 57 -10.84 19.44 6.93
N ARG A 58 -11.74 20.36 6.56
CA ARG A 58 -12.45 20.29 5.29
C ARG A 58 -11.51 20.34 4.09
N GLU A 59 -10.48 21.19 4.19
CA GLU A 59 -9.46 21.38 3.16
C GLU A 59 -8.66 20.10 2.92
N PHE A 60 -8.41 19.32 3.97
CA PHE A 60 -7.79 18.00 3.83
C PHE A 60 -8.66 17.08 2.97
N TYR A 61 -9.96 16.95 3.26
CA TYR A 61 -10.83 16.05 2.51
C TYR A 61 -10.96 16.46 1.03
N THR A 62 -11.00 17.76 0.74
CA THR A 62 -10.98 18.25 -0.64
C THR A 62 -9.70 17.85 -1.38
N GLN A 63 -8.53 18.09 -0.78
CA GLN A 63 -7.26 17.72 -1.40
C GLN A 63 -7.07 16.20 -1.50
N PHE A 64 -7.61 15.45 -0.54
CA PHE A 64 -7.59 14.00 -0.52
C PHE A 64 -8.43 13.43 -1.67
N GLU A 65 -9.66 13.93 -1.86
CA GLU A 65 -10.54 13.53 -2.95
C GLU A 65 -9.91 13.81 -4.33
N GLU A 66 -9.31 14.99 -4.51
CA GLU A 66 -8.62 15.35 -5.75
C GLU A 66 -7.48 14.36 -6.10
N ARG A 67 -6.65 14.02 -5.11
CA ARG A 67 -5.50 13.13 -5.29
C ARG A 67 -5.92 11.68 -5.51
N THR A 68 -6.89 11.20 -4.74
CA THR A 68 -7.39 9.82 -4.83
C THR A 68 -8.17 9.59 -6.11
N THR A 69 -8.91 10.59 -6.61
CA THR A 69 -9.53 10.55 -7.94
C THR A 69 -8.48 10.44 -9.06
N CYS A 70 -7.36 11.15 -8.94
CA CYS A 70 -6.26 11.03 -9.87
C CYS A 70 -5.69 9.60 -9.87
N LEU A 71 -5.52 9.01 -8.69
CA LEU A 71 -5.02 7.64 -8.52
C LEU A 71 -6.00 6.60 -9.09
N GLU A 72 -7.29 6.70 -8.77
CA GLU A 72 -8.36 5.86 -9.34
C GLU A 72 -8.29 5.87 -10.87
N LYS A 73 -8.19 7.06 -11.47
CA LYS A 73 -8.10 7.21 -12.92
C LYS A 73 -6.83 6.56 -13.48
N MET A 74 -5.69 6.75 -12.84
CA MET A 74 -4.42 6.16 -13.27
C MET A 74 -4.50 4.63 -13.36
N TYR A 75 -5.07 3.98 -12.34
CA TYR A 75 -5.23 2.52 -12.33
C TYR A 75 -6.31 2.06 -13.30
N THR A 76 -7.42 2.78 -13.43
CA THR A 76 -8.48 2.49 -14.41
C THR A 76 -7.97 2.53 -15.86
N ASP A 77 -7.10 3.49 -16.17
CA ASP A 77 -6.52 3.67 -17.50
C ASP A 77 -5.29 2.78 -17.77
N SER A 78 -4.83 2.02 -16.76
CA SER A 78 -3.64 1.18 -16.86
C SER A 78 -3.85 0.01 -17.81
N LYS A 79 -2.93 -0.14 -18.77
CA LYS A 79 -2.88 -1.29 -19.68
C LYS A 79 -1.81 -2.26 -19.20
N ILE A 80 -2.22 -3.47 -18.84
CA ILE A 80 -1.31 -4.52 -18.38
C ILE A 80 -0.99 -5.44 -19.57
N PRO A 81 0.28 -5.52 -20.01
CA PRO A 81 0.68 -6.41 -21.10
C PRO A 81 0.27 -7.86 -20.81
N GLY A 82 -0.41 -8.49 -21.77
CA GLY A 82 -0.87 -9.88 -21.64
C GLY A 82 -2.17 -10.06 -20.82
N PHE A 83 -2.73 -9.00 -20.26
CA PHE A 83 -4.05 -9.03 -19.60
C PHE A 83 -5.09 -8.35 -20.49
N THR A 84 -6.18 -9.06 -20.78
CA THR A 84 -7.28 -8.56 -21.63
C THR A 84 -8.37 -7.85 -20.82
N GLY A 85 -8.35 -7.99 -19.50
CA GLY A 85 -9.26 -7.27 -18.61
C GLY A 85 -8.84 -5.82 -18.38
N LYS A 86 -9.68 -5.09 -17.67
CA LYS A 86 -9.37 -3.76 -17.15
C LYS A 86 -9.31 -3.80 -15.64
N VAL A 87 -8.39 -3.06 -15.06
CA VAL A 87 -8.41 -2.79 -13.62
C VAL A 87 -9.55 -1.83 -13.34
N ASP A 88 -10.35 -2.15 -12.33
CA ASP A 88 -11.30 -1.20 -11.77
C ASP A 88 -10.56 -0.39 -10.69
N GLY A 89 -10.18 0.84 -11.03
CA GLY A 89 -9.42 1.72 -10.13
C GLY A 89 -10.19 2.08 -8.86
N LYS A 90 -11.52 2.03 -8.90
CA LYS A 90 -12.37 2.32 -7.75
C LYS A 90 -12.38 1.17 -6.76
N ILE A 91 -12.51 -0.06 -7.27
CA ILE A 91 -12.44 -1.28 -6.42
C ILE A 91 -11.06 -1.42 -5.78
N THR A 92 -10.00 -1.06 -6.50
CA THR A 92 -8.62 -1.20 -6.03
C THR A 92 -8.10 0.02 -5.26
N LEU A 93 -8.90 1.08 -5.11
CA LEU A 93 -8.42 2.39 -4.64
C LEU A 93 -7.73 2.34 -3.27
N ASN A 94 -8.29 1.58 -2.31
CA ASN A 94 -7.70 1.47 -0.96
C ASN A 94 -6.29 0.90 -0.99
N GLU A 95 -6.12 -0.24 -1.65
CA GLU A 95 -4.83 -0.90 -1.85
C GLU A 95 -3.87 0.00 -2.65
N ASN A 96 -4.37 0.67 -3.69
CA ASN A 96 -3.55 1.57 -4.49
C ASN A 96 -3.01 2.75 -3.66
N ILE A 97 -3.82 3.33 -2.77
CA ILE A 97 -3.37 4.39 -1.84
C ILE A 97 -2.29 3.84 -0.90
N ALA A 98 -2.56 2.68 -0.28
CA ALA A 98 -1.65 2.04 0.65
C ALA A 98 -0.31 1.68 0.00
N ASP A 99 -0.32 1.15 -1.22
CA ASP A 99 0.87 0.80 -2.00
C ASP A 99 1.71 2.03 -2.36
N ASN A 100 1.08 3.05 -2.94
CA ASN A 100 1.81 4.23 -3.42
C ASN A 100 2.44 5.00 -2.25
N GLU A 101 1.69 5.19 -1.17
CA GLU A 101 2.21 5.88 0.02
C GLU A 101 3.15 4.98 0.83
N GLY A 102 2.93 3.66 0.85
CA GLY A 102 3.81 2.69 1.50
C GLY A 102 5.22 2.68 0.91
N VAL A 103 5.34 2.66 -0.43
CA VAL A 103 6.65 2.74 -1.11
C VAL A 103 7.33 4.08 -0.81
N LYS A 104 6.56 5.18 -0.85
CA LYS A 104 7.06 6.53 -0.60
C LYS A 104 7.56 6.70 0.83
N LEU A 105 6.83 6.19 1.82
CA LEU A 105 7.25 6.20 3.22
C LEU A 105 8.51 5.36 3.42
N ALA A 106 8.52 4.14 2.90
CA ALA A 106 9.67 3.24 2.98
C ALA A 106 10.94 3.85 2.37
N PHE A 107 10.81 4.50 1.22
CA PHE A 107 11.91 5.21 0.57
C PHE A 107 12.36 6.43 1.38
N LYS A 108 11.42 7.23 1.91
CA LYS A 108 11.72 8.44 2.68
C LYS A 108 12.49 8.15 3.97
N VAL A 109 12.19 7.04 4.64
CA VAL A 109 12.86 6.65 5.90
C VAL A 109 14.10 5.78 5.68
N SER A 110 14.30 5.29 4.45
CA SER A 110 15.53 4.59 4.10
C SER A 110 16.71 5.56 4.19
N PRO A 111 17.78 5.23 4.91
CA PRO A 111 18.97 6.08 4.97
C PRO A 111 19.54 6.30 3.57
N THR A 112 19.55 7.54 3.10
CA THR A 112 20.38 7.92 1.95
C THR A 112 21.83 7.92 2.42
N ARG A 113 22.73 7.36 1.61
CA ARG A 113 24.18 7.38 1.88
C ARG A 113 24.69 8.80 2.12
#